data_AF-A0A950QVQ0-F1
#
_entry.id   AF-A0A950QVQ0-F1
#
_cell.length_a   1.000
_cell.length_b   1.000
_cell.length_c   1.000
_cell.angle_alpha   90.00
_cell.angle_beta   90.00
_cell.angle_gamma   90.00
#
_symmetry.space_group_name_H-M   'P 1'
#
loop_
_entity.id
_entity.type
_entity.pdbx_description
1 polymer ?
#
loop_
_entity_poly.entity_id
_entity_poly.type
_entity_poly.pdbx_seq_one_letter_code
_entity_poly.pdbx_strand_id
1 'polypeptide(L)'
;ASGGGKSEMLEQVHREPDGLLLVGRNVITKEKKFHAIPRTCELRPVTDDMALCHSSLQKKGEKLILTDAEDGWFVRVNHIDHYGKDITLERLTAQPPEPLLFLNIDAVPQSRALIWEHIMDSPGKPCPNPRVIVPRRIVPGIVNHPVSVDIRSMGIRVPPCTKKLPTYGIIGLFHVLPPSLAWLWRLVAPRGYANPSIVTTEGLSSEGVGSYWPFATGRRVDQANLLLNQIVETPQVRYILTPNQHIGAWETGFMPQWIAREYLARRGNARFTTDQVEEARCSLLGYALKQLSVEGATINNWFLRVETQPEVGEEAYDKGAKMLSDFFKKTLKDFLVPDLSSLGKKIIDCCLDDGTVKDYEALLGDPTIS
;
A
#
# COMPACT_ATOMS: atom_id res chain seq x y z
N ALA A 1 6.04 4.59 0.22
CA ALA A 1 6.30 6.00 0.59
C ALA A 1 5.08 6.87 0.35
N SER A 2 5.26 8.19 0.25
CA SER A 2 4.26 9.14 -0.26
C SER A 2 3.64 8.61 -1.56
N GLY A 3 2.31 8.62 -1.66
CA GLY A 3 1.55 8.03 -2.76
C GLY A 3 1.36 6.51 -2.69
N GLY A 4 1.81 5.84 -1.62
CA GLY A 4 1.54 4.42 -1.35
C GLY A 4 0.12 4.12 -0.85
N GLY A 5 -0.76 5.12 -0.77
CA GLY A 5 -2.15 4.94 -0.34
C GLY A 5 -2.33 4.91 1.18
N LYS A 6 -1.54 5.66 1.96
CA LYS A 6 -1.64 5.62 3.44
C LYS A 6 -2.85 6.40 3.93
N SER A 7 -2.93 7.68 3.55
CA SER A 7 -4.05 8.56 3.86
C SER A 7 -5.31 8.13 3.13
N GLU A 8 -5.17 7.69 1.87
CA GLU A 8 -6.29 7.21 1.05
C GLU A 8 -6.96 5.97 1.66
N MET A 9 -6.23 5.17 2.46
CA MET A 9 -6.81 4.05 3.21
C MET A 9 -7.67 4.47 4.40
N LEU A 10 -7.65 5.75 4.78
CA LEU A 10 -8.57 6.35 5.75
C LEU A 10 -9.84 6.92 5.09
N GLU A 11 -9.85 7.06 3.76
CA GLU A 11 -10.99 7.57 3.00
C GLU A 11 -12.04 6.48 2.72
N GLN A 12 -13.30 6.89 2.60
CA GLN A 12 -14.32 6.02 2.03
C GLN A 12 -14.00 5.74 0.55
N VAL A 13 -14.40 4.58 0.06
CA VAL A 13 -14.20 4.25 -1.37
C VAL A 13 -14.96 5.25 -2.25
N HIS A 14 -14.31 5.75 -3.29
CA HIS A 14 -14.94 6.69 -4.22
C HIS A 14 -15.93 5.95 -5.12
N ARG A 15 -17.08 6.58 -5.38
CA ARG A 15 -18.19 6.02 -6.17
C ARG A 15 -18.47 6.90 -7.38
N GLU A 16 -18.89 6.26 -8.46
CA GLU A 16 -19.49 6.92 -9.60
C GLU A 16 -20.90 7.45 -9.25
N PRO A 17 -21.50 8.35 -10.06
CA PRO A 17 -22.81 8.92 -9.77
C PRO A 17 -23.96 7.90 -9.64
N ASP A 18 -23.82 6.72 -10.22
CA ASP A 18 -24.77 5.60 -10.12
C ASP A 18 -24.54 4.71 -8.87
N GLY A 19 -23.55 5.06 -8.04
CA GLY A 19 -23.17 4.34 -6.84
C GLY A 19 -22.22 3.16 -7.07
N LEU A 20 -21.87 2.84 -8.32
CA LEU A 20 -20.91 1.78 -8.64
C LEU A 20 -19.46 2.23 -8.38
N LEU A 21 -18.58 1.26 -8.20
CA LEU A 21 -17.14 1.48 -8.08
C LEU A 21 -16.50 1.23 -9.44
N LEU A 22 -15.82 2.23 -10.01
CA LEU A 22 -14.95 2.01 -11.15
C LEU A 22 -13.69 1.24 -10.69
N VAL A 23 -13.67 -0.07 -10.93
CA VAL A 23 -12.53 -0.95 -10.57
C VAL A 23 -11.30 -0.56 -11.35
N GLY A 24 -11.48 -0.29 -12.65
CA GLY A 24 -10.42 0.22 -13.48
C GLY A 24 -10.80 0.43 -14.93
N ARG A 25 -9.90 1.09 -15.65
CA ARG A 25 -9.98 1.35 -17.08
C ARG A 25 -8.80 0.71 -17.78
N ASN A 26 -9.06 -0.11 -18.79
CA ASN A 26 -8.01 -0.75 -19.57
C ASN A 26 -7.25 0.32 -20.38
N VAL A 27 -5.92 0.33 -20.27
CA VAL A 27 -5.09 1.37 -20.90
C VAL A 27 -5.02 1.21 -22.42
N ILE A 28 -5.30 0.02 -22.95
CA ILE A 28 -5.31 -0.30 -24.38
C ILE A 28 -6.73 -0.16 -24.96
N THR A 29 -7.67 -0.97 -24.48
CA THR A 29 -9.03 -1.07 -25.05
C THR A 29 -9.95 0.07 -24.62
N LYS A 30 -9.57 0.83 -23.57
CA LYS A 30 -10.39 1.85 -22.90
C LYS A 30 -11.66 1.32 -22.25
N GLU A 31 -11.83 0.00 -22.19
CA GLU A 31 -12.91 -0.64 -21.46
C GLU A 31 -12.89 -0.23 -19.98
N LYS A 32 -14.06 0.02 -19.41
CA LYS A 32 -14.23 0.28 -17.97
C LYS A 32 -14.88 -0.94 -17.31
N LYS A 33 -14.38 -1.31 -16.12
CA LYS A 33 -15.00 -2.35 -15.28
C LYS A 33 -15.51 -1.74 -13.99
N PHE A 34 -16.74 -2.08 -13.66
CA PHE A 34 -17.43 -1.61 -12.47
C PHE A 34 -17.72 -2.74 -11.50
N HIS A 35 -17.87 -2.41 -10.23
CA HIS A 35 -18.24 -3.35 -9.18
C HIS A 35 -19.21 -2.69 -8.20
N ALA A 36 -20.22 -3.46 -7.76
CA ALA A 36 -21.21 -2.97 -6.81
C ALA A 36 -20.85 -3.43 -5.41
N ILE A 37 -20.64 -2.48 -4.49
CA ILE A 37 -20.57 -2.74 -3.05
C ILE A 37 -21.68 -1.88 -2.41
N PRO A 38 -22.82 -2.46 -2.02
CA PRO A 38 -23.96 -1.68 -1.53
C PRO A 38 -23.65 -0.84 -0.29
N ARG A 39 -22.88 -1.41 0.65
CA ARG A 39 -22.48 -0.76 1.90
C ARG A 39 -21.01 -1.01 2.18
N THR A 40 -20.26 0.05 2.46
CA THR A 40 -18.87 -0.05 2.91
C THR A 40 -18.78 -0.23 4.43
N CYS A 41 -17.63 -0.72 4.89
CA CYS A 41 -17.30 -0.77 6.31
C CYS A 41 -17.23 0.65 6.91
N GLU A 42 -17.65 0.79 8.17
CA GLU A 42 -17.38 1.99 8.95
C GLU A 42 -15.86 2.11 9.19
N LEU A 43 -15.30 3.29 8.95
CA LEU A 43 -13.89 3.57 9.18
C LEU A 43 -13.72 4.29 10.50
N ARG A 44 -12.79 3.77 11.31
CA ARG A 44 -12.36 4.39 12.57
C ARG A 44 -10.86 4.61 12.49
N PRO A 45 -10.43 5.79 12.05
CA PRO A 45 -9.02 6.01 11.78
C PRO A 45 -8.24 6.09 13.10
N VAL A 46 -6.96 5.74 13.04
CA VAL A 46 -6.07 5.69 14.21
C VAL A 46 -4.95 6.71 14.05
N THR A 47 -4.27 6.67 12.90
CA THR A 47 -3.08 7.45 12.54
C THR A 47 -2.99 7.58 11.02
N ASP A 48 -2.36 8.65 10.53
CA ASP A 48 -2.16 8.95 9.10
C ASP A 48 -0.74 8.63 8.62
N ASP A 49 0.30 9.09 9.34
CA ASP A 49 1.69 8.95 8.90
C ASP A 49 2.60 8.24 9.91
N MET A 50 2.60 8.66 11.18
CA MET A 50 3.52 8.16 12.19
C MET A 50 2.81 7.35 13.29
N ALA A 51 3.05 6.04 13.30
CA ALA A 51 2.56 5.12 14.33
C ALA A 51 3.67 4.76 15.34
N LEU A 52 3.34 4.72 16.63
CA LEU A 52 4.22 4.29 17.71
C LEU A 52 3.86 2.87 18.20
N CYS A 53 4.84 1.96 18.16
CA CYS A 53 4.73 0.58 18.67
C CYS A 53 5.59 0.41 19.93
N HIS A 54 5.30 1.17 20.99
CA HIS A 54 6.13 1.19 22.21
C HIS A 54 6.15 -0.17 22.91
N SER A 55 7.30 -0.58 23.46
CA SER A 55 7.50 -1.90 24.08
C SER A 55 6.57 -2.15 25.26
N SER A 56 6.22 -1.11 26.04
CA SER A 56 5.26 -1.23 27.15
C SER A 56 3.83 -1.58 26.73
N LEU A 57 3.51 -1.43 25.45
CA LEU A 57 2.21 -1.81 24.90
C LEU A 57 2.22 -3.25 24.34
N GLN A 58 3.40 -3.78 24.00
CA GLN A 58 3.50 -5.05 23.29
C GLN A 58 3.38 -6.24 24.23
N LYS A 59 2.75 -7.30 23.74
CA LYS A 59 2.74 -8.62 24.38
C LYS A 59 3.34 -9.63 23.41
N LYS A 60 4.40 -10.32 23.85
CA LYS A 60 5.12 -11.28 23.01
C LYS A 60 4.20 -12.43 22.59
N GLY A 61 4.20 -12.77 21.30
CA GLY A 61 3.37 -13.85 20.75
C GLY A 61 1.93 -13.43 20.40
N GLU A 62 1.57 -12.17 20.62
CA GLU A 62 0.29 -11.59 20.22
C GLU A 62 0.40 -10.79 18.92
N LYS A 63 -0.58 -9.92 18.65
CA LYS A 63 -0.57 -8.97 17.55
C LYS A 63 0.26 -7.75 17.90
N LEU A 64 0.76 -7.05 16.88
CA LEU A 64 1.39 -5.75 17.05
C LEU A 64 0.38 -4.75 17.60
N ILE A 65 0.73 -4.00 18.64
CA ILE A 65 -0.11 -2.95 19.20
C ILE A 65 0.50 -1.59 18.84
N LEU A 66 -0.31 -0.66 18.33
CA LEU A 66 0.16 0.68 17.99
C LEU A 66 -0.79 1.77 18.52
N THR A 67 -0.25 2.97 18.64
CA THR A 67 -1.00 4.21 18.81
C THR A 67 -0.51 5.23 17.79
N ASP A 68 -1.30 6.27 17.55
CA ASP A 68 -0.83 7.45 16.82
C ASP A 68 0.33 8.12 17.59
N ALA A 69 1.34 8.57 16.87
CA ALA A 69 2.44 9.37 17.40
C ALA A 69 2.22 10.89 17.16
N GLU A 70 1.11 11.27 16.52
CA GLU A 70 0.83 12.62 16.05
C GLU A 70 -0.38 13.25 16.79
N ASP A 71 -0.36 14.58 16.95
CA ASP A 71 -1.51 15.36 17.47
C ASP A 71 -2.33 16.03 16.33
N GLY A 72 -1.83 15.95 15.10
CA GLY A 72 -2.50 16.43 13.90
C GLY A 72 -1.89 15.81 12.65
N TRP A 73 -2.68 15.70 11.60
CA TRP A 73 -2.31 15.02 10.36
C TRP A 73 -2.00 16.02 9.26
N PHE A 74 -0.96 15.74 8.50
CA PHE A 74 -0.49 16.59 7.41
C PHE A 74 -0.96 16.07 6.05
N VAL A 75 -2.25 16.21 5.80
CA VAL A 75 -2.96 15.52 4.72
C VAL A 75 -2.66 16.17 3.36
N ARG A 76 -2.27 15.36 2.37
CA ARG A 76 -2.11 15.78 0.97
C ARG A 76 -3.46 15.73 0.26
N VAL A 77 -3.79 16.78 -0.47
CA VAL A 77 -5.08 16.90 -1.17
C VAL A 77 -4.94 17.00 -2.69
N ASN A 78 -3.77 16.68 -3.25
CA ASN A 78 -3.49 16.85 -4.68
C ASN A 78 -4.38 15.98 -5.59
N HIS A 79 -4.94 14.89 -5.06
CA HIS A 79 -5.88 14.03 -5.77
C HIS A 79 -7.29 14.58 -5.72
N ILE A 80 -7.61 15.57 -4.88
CA ILE A 80 -8.92 16.23 -4.80
C ILE A 80 -8.88 17.44 -5.73
N ASP A 81 -9.41 17.30 -6.94
CA ASP A 81 -9.32 18.29 -8.02
C ASP A 81 -10.68 18.89 -8.42
N HIS A 82 -11.75 18.43 -7.78
CA HIS A 82 -13.10 18.97 -7.90
C HIS A 82 -13.91 18.58 -6.66
N TYR A 83 -15.03 19.28 -6.46
CA TYR A 83 -16.00 18.98 -5.41
C TYR A 83 -16.63 17.60 -5.56
N GLY A 84 -16.83 16.89 -4.45
CA GLY A 84 -17.51 15.60 -4.37
C GLY A 84 -16.58 14.38 -4.45
N LYS A 85 -15.26 14.57 -4.39
CA LYS A 85 -14.27 13.50 -4.49
C LYS A 85 -13.99 12.85 -3.13
N ASP A 86 -13.83 13.66 -2.09
CA ASP A 86 -13.79 13.20 -0.69
C ASP A 86 -14.71 14.06 0.17
N ILE A 87 -16.00 13.71 0.16
CA ILE A 87 -17.04 14.44 0.89
C ILE A 87 -16.72 14.57 2.39
N THR A 88 -16.00 13.62 2.98
CA THR A 88 -15.69 13.64 4.41
C THR A 88 -14.63 14.70 4.71
N LEU A 89 -13.51 14.67 3.99
CA LEU A 89 -12.45 15.65 4.14
C LEU A 89 -12.91 17.04 3.68
N GLU A 90 -13.60 17.13 2.54
CA GLU A 90 -14.18 18.38 2.02
C GLU A 90 -15.08 19.05 3.05
N ARG A 91 -16.00 18.30 3.69
CA ARG A 91 -16.86 18.81 4.75
C ARG A 91 -16.05 19.29 5.95
N LEU A 92 -15.10 18.48 6.41
CA LEU A 92 -14.27 18.79 7.57
C LEU A 92 -13.46 20.08 7.35
N THR A 93 -12.92 20.27 6.14
CA THR A 93 -12.10 21.45 5.81
C THR A 93 -12.93 22.68 5.45
N ALA A 94 -14.14 22.50 4.92
CA ALA A 94 -15.07 23.59 4.62
C ALA A 94 -15.69 24.17 5.91
N GLN A 95 -16.05 23.31 6.86
CA GLN A 95 -16.73 23.71 8.10
C GLN A 95 -16.00 23.11 9.31
N PRO A 96 -14.73 23.47 9.53
CA PRO A 96 -13.99 22.90 10.63
C PRO A 96 -14.50 23.49 11.96
N PRO A 97 -14.50 22.71 13.05
CA PRO A 97 -14.88 23.21 14.37
C PRO A 97 -13.83 24.17 14.97
N GLU A 98 -12.64 24.24 14.37
CA GLU A 98 -11.54 25.13 14.75
C GLU A 98 -10.72 25.56 13.51
N PRO A 99 -9.96 26.68 13.55
CA PRO A 99 -9.16 27.11 12.41
C PRO A 99 -8.12 26.07 11.96
N LEU A 100 -8.01 25.86 10.64
CA LEU A 100 -7.03 24.95 10.03
C LEU A 100 -5.94 25.71 9.29
N LEU A 101 -4.78 25.08 9.12
CA LEU A 101 -3.70 25.58 8.26
C LEU A 101 -3.77 24.93 6.89
N PHE A 102 -3.89 25.75 5.84
CA PHE A 102 -3.85 25.33 4.44
C PHE A 102 -2.53 25.78 3.82
N LEU A 103 -1.90 24.90 3.04
CA LEU A 103 -0.66 25.18 2.32
C LEU A 103 -0.86 24.89 0.84
N ASN A 104 -0.47 25.84 -0.02
CA ASN A 104 -0.62 25.77 -1.48
C ASN A 104 -2.07 25.57 -1.96
N ILE A 105 -3.03 26.08 -1.21
CA ILE A 105 -4.43 26.20 -1.58
C ILE A 105 -4.69 27.68 -1.92
N ASP A 106 -5.28 27.91 -3.09
CA ASP A 106 -5.72 29.23 -3.51
C ASP A 106 -7.01 29.58 -2.76
N ALA A 107 -6.98 30.68 -2.02
CA ALA A 107 -8.11 31.14 -1.23
C ALA A 107 -8.01 32.64 -1.00
N VAL A 108 -9.16 33.32 -1.09
CA VAL A 108 -9.26 34.74 -0.77
C VAL A 108 -9.22 34.93 0.76
N PRO A 109 -8.53 35.95 1.30
CA PRO A 109 -8.57 36.23 2.74
C PRO A 109 -10.01 36.33 3.26
N GLN A 110 -10.27 35.75 4.43
CA GLN A 110 -11.59 35.66 5.07
C GLN A 110 -12.66 34.85 4.29
N SER A 111 -12.27 34.14 3.21
CA SER A 111 -13.14 33.17 2.55
C SER A 111 -12.99 31.77 3.15
N ARG A 112 -13.79 30.84 2.62
CA ARG A 112 -13.61 29.41 2.85
C ARG A 112 -12.59 28.88 1.84
N ALA A 113 -11.51 28.28 2.34
CA ALA A 113 -10.57 27.56 1.49
C ALA A 113 -11.24 26.29 0.93
N LEU A 114 -11.13 26.09 -0.37
CA LEU A 114 -11.64 24.91 -1.06
C LEU A 114 -10.45 24.01 -1.39
N ILE A 115 -10.40 22.80 -0.81
CA ILE A 115 -9.20 21.95 -0.89
C ILE A 115 -8.87 21.45 -2.29
N TRP A 116 -9.77 21.63 -3.27
CA TRP A 116 -9.54 21.35 -4.68
C TRP A 116 -9.02 22.56 -5.48
N GLU A 117 -8.97 23.76 -4.90
CA GLU A 117 -8.43 24.97 -5.53
C GLU A 117 -6.94 25.07 -5.20
N HIS A 118 -6.11 24.33 -5.92
CA HIS A 118 -4.66 24.35 -5.71
C HIS A 118 -4.02 25.62 -6.32
N ILE A 119 -3.01 26.19 -5.65
CA ILE A 119 -2.16 27.22 -6.25
C ILE A 119 -1.50 26.64 -7.51
N MET A 120 -1.36 27.45 -8.56
CA MET A 120 -0.68 27.08 -9.80
C MET A 120 0.82 27.34 -9.70
N ASP A 121 1.65 26.30 -9.89
CA ASP A 121 3.11 26.47 -10.05
C ASP A 121 3.44 27.18 -11.38
N SER A 122 2.61 26.95 -12.40
CA SER A 122 2.62 27.63 -13.69
C SER A 122 1.22 27.56 -14.33
N PRO A 123 0.89 28.36 -15.37
CA PRO A 123 -0.42 28.29 -16.02
C PRO A 123 -0.80 26.85 -16.41
N GLY A 124 -1.95 26.37 -15.90
CA GLY A 124 -2.46 25.02 -16.15
C GLY A 124 -1.74 23.89 -15.40
N LYS A 125 -0.81 24.21 -14.50
CA LYS A 125 -0.06 23.23 -13.70
C LYS A 125 -0.25 23.51 -12.21
N PRO A 126 -1.21 22.85 -11.55
CA PRO A 126 -1.42 23.00 -10.12
C PRO A 126 -0.21 22.47 -9.34
N CYS A 127 0.01 23.02 -8.16
CA CYS A 127 1.01 22.56 -7.21
C CYS A 127 0.83 21.05 -6.98
N PRO A 128 1.89 20.23 -7.07
CA PRO A 128 1.75 18.80 -6.86
C PRO A 128 1.58 18.43 -5.38
N ASN A 129 1.85 19.34 -4.44
CA ASN A 129 1.85 19.06 -3.00
C ASN A 129 1.04 20.07 -2.15
N PRO A 130 -0.24 20.34 -2.47
CA PRO A 130 -1.16 21.04 -1.58
C PRO A 130 -1.47 20.20 -0.35
N ARG A 131 -1.58 20.88 0.79
CA ARG A 131 -1.71 20.25 2.10
C ARG A 131 -2.69 20.99 3.00
N VAL A 132 -3.31 20.26 3.90
CA VAL A 132 -4.06 20.80 5.05
C VAL A 132 -3.58 20.12 6.32
N ILE A 133 -3.37 20.89 7.38
CA ILE A 133 -3.12 20.34 8.72
C ILE A 133 -4.46 20.19 9.43
N VAL A 134 -4.80 18.95 9.77
CA VAL A 134 -6.05 18.58 10.45
C VAL A 134 -5.72 18.08 11.85
N PRO A 135 -6.08 18.83 12.92
CA PRO A 135 -5.90 18.34 14.28
C PRO A 135 -6.61 17.00 14.49
N ARG A 136 -5.92 16.06 15.13
CA ARG A 136 -6.40 14.69 15.26
C ARG A 136 -7.76 14.59 15.98
N ARG A 137 -7.96 15.46 16.97
CA ARG A 137 -9.18 15.56 17.79
C ARG A 137 -10.45 15.91 17.01
N ILE A 138 -10.33 16.51 15.81
CA ILE A 138 -11.48 16.89 14.99
C ILE A 138 -11.80 15.86 13.90
N VAL A 139 -10.96 14.84 13.74
CA VAL A 139 -11.20 13.77 12.78
C VAL A 139 -12.38 12.90 13.25
N PRO A 140 -13.44 12.74 12.42
CA PRO A 140 -14.57 11.90 12.79
C PRO A 140 -14.18 10.45 13.08
N GLY A 141 -14.66 9.90 14.19
CA GLY A 141 -14.47 8.49 14.54
C GLY A 141 -13.04 8.11 14.96
N ILE A 142 -12.19 9.10 15.25
CA ILE A 142 -10.79 8.87 15.67
C ILE A 142 -10.68 7.97 16.90
N VAL A 143 -9.74 7.02 16.86
CA VAL A 143 -9.48 6.08 17.97
C VAL A 143 -8.30 6.55 18.81
N ASN A 144 -8.54 6.98 20.04
CA ASN A 144 -7.51 7.57 20.92
C ASN A 144 -6.75 6.58 21.82
N HIS A 145 -7.04 5.28 21.75
CA HIS A 145 -6.39 4.26 22.56
C HIS A 145 -5.54 3.32 21.70
N PRO A 146 -4.57 2.59 22.28
CA PRO A 146 -3.80 1.61 21.56
C PRO A 146 -4.67 0.55 20.88
N VAL A 147 -4.34 0.19 19.64
CA VAL A 147 -5.07 -0.79 18.82
C VAL A 147 -4.17 -1.95 18.42
N SER A 148 -4.74 -3.16 18.35
CA SER A 148 -4.06 -4.34 17.79
C SER A 148 -4.15 -4.34 16.27
N VAL A 149 -3.06 -4.71 15.60
CA VAL A 149 -2.97 -4.82 14.15
C VAL A 149 -3.19 -6.25 13.71
N ASP A 150 -4.25 -6.46 12.96
CA ASP A 150 -4.57 -7.76 12.35
C ASP A 150 -3.77 -7.98 11.06
N ILE A 151 -3.73 -6.95 10.22
CA ILE A 151 -3.14 -7.00 8.88
C ILE A 151 -2.28 -5.75 8.67
N ARG A 152 -1.02 -5.97 8.31
CA ARG A 152 -0.12 -4.93 7.80
C ARG A 152 -0.11 -4.99 6.29
N SER A 153 -0.79 -4.05 5.67
CA SER A 153 -0.72 -3.84 4.23
C SER A 153 0.53 -3.06 3.84
N MET A 154 1.00 -3.32 2.62
CA MET A 154 2.02 -2.50 1.96
C MET A 154 1.53 -2.14 0.56
N GLY A 155 1.29 -0.84 0.36
CA GLY A 155 0.91 -0.28 -0.93
C GLY A 155 2.11 0.05 -1.80
N ILE A 156 2.08 -0.37 -3.06
CA ILE A 156 3.13 -0.10 -4.06
C ILE A 156 2.52 0.57 -5.29
N ARG A 157 3.10 1.69 -5.69
CA ARG A 157 2.74 2.33 -6.97
C ARG A 157 3.40 1.59 -8.10
N VAL A 158 2.59 0.93 -8.94
CA VAL A 158 3.11 0.12 -10.03
C VAL A 158 2.83 0.77 -11.40
N PRO A 159 3.77 0.67 -12.36
CA PRO A 159 3.56 1.11 -13.73
C PRO A 159 2.55 0.18 -14.45
N PRO A 160 1.97 0.61 -15.57
CA PRO A 160 1.24 -0.30 -16.44
C PRO A 160 2.17 -1.39 -16.97
N CYS A 161 1.66 -2.61 -17.10
CA CYS A 161 2.37 -3.75 -17.71
C CYS A 161 1.56 -4.27 -18.89
N THR A 162 2.21 -4.48 -20.04
CA THR A 162 1.59 -5.02 -21.26
C THR A 162 2.58 -5.89 -22.04
N LYS A 163 2.11 -6.66 -23.02
CA LYS A 163 2.96 -7.42 -23.97
C LYS A 163 3.98 -6.53 -24.68
N LYS A 164 3.56 -5.33 -25.09
CA LYS A 164 4.40 -4.38 -25.83
C LYS A 164 5.43 -3.69 -24.92
N LEU A 165 5.04 -3.41 -23.68
CA LEU A 165 5.91 -2.80 -22.67
C LEU A 165 5.77 -3.56 -21.34
N PRO A 166 6.52 -4.66 -21.17
CA PRO A 166 6.55 -5.40 -19.92
C PRO A 166 7.20 -4.55 -18.81
N THR A 167 6.63 -4.58 -17.61
CA THR A 167 7.13 -3.85 -16.44
C THR A 167 6.92 -4.68 -15.17
N TYR A 168 7.39 -4.22 -14.02
CA TYR A 168 7.14 -4.87 -12.72
C TYR A 168 5.69 -4.70 -12.21
N GLY A 169 4.77 -4.13 -13.00
CA GLY A 169 3.35 -3.99 -12.68
C GLY A 169 2.54 -5.28 -12.76
N ILE A 170 3.06 -6.32 -12.12
CA ILE A 170 2.58 -7.70 -12.14
C ILE A 170 1.82 -8.11 -10.87
N ILE A 171 1.63 -7.17 -9.96
CA ILE A 171 0.90 -7.37 -8.70
C ILE A 171 -0.61 -7.32 -9.00
N GLY A 172 -1.32 -8.37 -8.59
CA GLY A 172 -2.78 -8.44 -8.62
C GLY A 172 -3.42 -7.62 -7.51
N LEU A 173 -4.75 -7.64 -7.40
CA LEU A 173 -5.54 -6.82 -6.48
C LEU A 173 -4.95 -6.73 -5.06
N PHE A 174 -4.59 -7.87 -4.49
CA PHE A 174 -3.58 -7.96 -3.44
C PHE A 174 -3.00 -9.36 -3.42
N HIS A 175 -1.83 -9.50 -2.79
CA HIS A 175 -1.15 -10.76 -2.55
C HIS A 175 -0.94 -10.95 -1.05
N VAL A 176 -0.92 -12.20 -0.59
CA VAL A 176 -0.66 -12.55 0.82
C VAL A 176 0.80 -12.96 0.94
N LEU A 177 1.51 -12.39 1.91
CA LEU A 177 2.95 -12.59 2.05
C LEU A 177 3.27 -13.44 3.29
N PRO A 178 4.18 -14.43 3.17
CA PRO A 178 4.91 -14.95 4.32
C PRO A 178 5.58 -13.82 5.11
N PRO A 179 5.68 -13.89 6.45
CA PRO A 179 6.23 -12.79 7.24
C PRO A 179 7.69 -12.44 6.90
N SER A 180 8.49 -13.44 6.48
CA SER A 180 9.87 -13.27 6.01
C SER A 180 9.93 -12.48 4.70
N LEU A 181 9.01 -12.76 3.78
CA LEU A 181 8.89 -12.03 2.52
C LEU A 181 8.35 -10.62 2.74
N ALA A 182 7.41 -10.44 3.67
CA ALA A 182 6.95 -9.13 4.10
C ALA A 182 8.07 -8.27 4.70
N TRP A 183 9.00 -8.87 5.43
CA TRP A 183 10.20 -8.21 5.90
C TRP A 183 11.10 -7.78 4.74
N LEU A 184 11.38 -8.65 3.76
CA LEU A 184 12.18 -8.28 2.58
C LEU A 184 11.59 -7.07 1.85
N TRP A 185 10.29 -7.11 1.59
CA TRP A 185 9.57 -6.00 0.97
C TRP A 185 9.71 -4.68 1.72
N ARG A 186 9.83 -4.71 3.05
CA ARG A 186 10.11 -3.51 3.86
C ARG A 186 11.53 -2.99 3.66
N LEU A 187 12.49 -3.79 3.21
CA LEU A 187 13.86 -3.34 2.98
C LEU A 187 14.07 -2.75 1.59
N VAL A 188 13.34 -3.25 0.60
CA VAL A 188 13.65 -3.00 -0.83
C VAL A 188 12.49 -2.50 -1.64
N ALA A 189 11.43 -1.95 -1.04
CA ALA A 189 10.30 -1.40 -1.78
C ALA A 189 10.78 -0.48 -2.94
N PRO A 190 10.42 -0.78 -4.21
CA PRO A 190 10.74 0.08 -5.34
C PRO A 190 10.14 1.46 -5.14
N ARG A 191 10.87 2.52 -5.50
CA ARG A 191 10.32 3.87 -5.60
C ARG A 191 9.19 3.82 -6.61
N GLY A 192 7.99 4.12 -6.13
CA GLY A 192 6.77 3.95 -6.90
C GLY A 192 6.77 4.73 -8.22
N TYR A 193 6.07 4.19 -9.22
CA TYR A 193 5.79 4.87 -10.49
C TYR A 193 5.22 6.29 -10.26
N ALA A 194 5.69 7.28 -11.02
CA ALA A 194 5.29 8.69 -10.92
C ALA A 194 5.49 9.36 -9.53
N ASN A 195 6.59 9.04 -8.83
CA ASN A 195 6.96 9.68 -7.57
C ASN A 195 7.40 11.15 -7.78
N PRO A 196 6.75 12.15 -7.15
CA PRO A 196 7.06 13.57 -7.39
C PRO A 196 8.39 14.08 -6.78
N SER A 197 9.15 13.24 -6.08
CA SER A 197 10.42 13.62 -5.47
C SER A 197 11.57 13.74 -6.50
N ILE A 198 11.79 14.99 -6.94
CA ILE A 198 12.86 15.73 -7.67
C ILE A 198 14.21 15.06 -8.06
N VAL A 199 14.53 13.81 -7.72
CA VAL A 199 15.79 13.15 -8.14
C VAL A 199 15.50 12.03 -9.13
N THR A 200 15.38 12.38 -10.41
CA THR A 200 15.31 11.44 -11.54
C THR A 200 16.62 10.67 -11.63
N THR A 201 16.66 9.47 -11.07
CA THR A 201 17.62 8.44 -11.47
C THR A 201 16.93 7.52 -12.47
N GLU A 202 17.55 7.27 -13.61
CA GLU A 202 17.03 6.30 -14.60
C GLU A 202 16.94 4.91 -13.97
N GLY A 203 15.78 4.26 -14.07
CA GLY A 203 15.52 2.89 -13.62
C GLY A 203 14.81 2.73 -12.28
N LEU A 204 14.63 1.47 -11.86
CA LEU A 204 14.09 1.11 -10.55
C LEU A 204 15.09 1.54 -9.45
N SER A 205 14.68 2.49 -8.61
CA SER A 205 15.40 2.91 -7.42
C SER A 205 14.65 2.42 -6.17
N SER A 206 15.32 2.28 -5.02
CA SER A 206 14.68 1.84 -3.77
C SER A 206 14.23 3.00 -2.90
N GLU A 207 13.11 2.83 -2.19
CA GLU A 207 12.68 3.73 -1.11
C GLU A 207 13.59 3.62 0.13
N GLY A 208 14.39 2.55 0.24
CA GLY A 208 15.21 2.24 1.41
C GLY A 208 14.47 1.39 2.44
N VAL A 209 14.98 1.34 3.68
CA VAL A 209 14.34 0.60 4.78
C VAL A 209 13.07 1.31 5.20
N GLY A 210 11.94 0.74 4.80
CA GLY A 210 10.63 1.32 4.96
C GLY A 210 10.48 2.63 4.19
N SER A 211 9.27 3.17 4.22
CA SER A 211 8.99 4.48 3.66
C SER A 211 9.56 5.65 4.47
N TYR A 212 10.24 5.38 5.59
CA TYR A 212 10.71 6.37 6.56
C TYR A 212 12.24 6.50 6.59
N TRP A 213 12.98 5.78 5.72
CA TRP A 213 14.43 5.80 5.68
C TRP A 213 15.05 7.21 5.66
N PRO A 214 14.53 8.21 4.92
CA PRO A 214 15.06 9.57 4.96
C PRO A 214 15.03 10.24 6.34
N PHE A 215 14.20 9.73 7.26
CA PHE A 215 14.01 10.25 8.62
C PHE A 215 14.67 9.37 9.69
N ALA A 216 15.19 8.20 9.30
CA ALA A 216 15.84 7.28 10.23
C ALA A 216 17.27 7.74 10.52
N THR A 217 17.53 8.12 11.77
CA THR A 217 18.90 8.32 12.24
C THR A 217 19.57 6.96 12.52
N GLY A 218 20.81 6.78 12.11
CA GLY A 218 21.59 5.56 12.38
C GLY A 218 21.78 4.67 11.15
N ARG A 219 22.03 3.38 11.37
CA ARG A 219 22.39 2.44 10.29
C ARG A 219 21.16 1.68 9.79
N ARG A 220 21.11 1.46 8.47
CA ARG A 220 20.02 0.70 7.82
C ARG A 220 19.85 -0.71 8.36
N VAL A 221 20.95 -1.34 8.77
CA VAL A 221 20.96 -2.72 9.28
C VAL A 221 20.33 -2.80 10.66
N ASP A 222 20.53 -1.79 11.51
CA ASP A 222 19.89 -1.74 12.83
C ASP A 222 18.36 -1.63 12.67
N GLN A 223 17.90 -0.78 11.73
CA GLN A 223 16.48 -0.66 11.40
C GLN A 223 15.90 -1.95 10.78
N ALA A 224 16.66 -2.61 9.89
CA ALA A 224 16.26 -3.89 9.32
C ALA A 224 16.08 -4.96 10.41
N ASN A 225 16.99 -5.04 11.37
CA ASN A 225 16.91 -5.96 12.50
C ASN A 225 15.73 -5.63 13.43
N LEU A 226 15.47 -4.35 13.72
CA LEU A 226 14.31 -3.94 14.55
C LEU A 226 12.98 -4.34 13.90
N LEU A 227 12.84 -4.13 12.59
CA LEU A 227 11.64 -4.55 11.85
C LEU A 227 11.49 -6.07 11.84
N LEU A 228 12.59 -6.82 11.70
CA LEU A 228 12.55 -8.28 11.75
C LEU A 228 12.11 -8.78 13.13
N ASN A 229 12.69 -8.23 14.19
CA ASN A 229 12.35 -8.58 15.56
C ASN A 229 10.87 -8.31 15.83
N GLN A 230 10.34 -7.18 15.38
CA GLN A 230 8.91 -6.89 15.50
C GLN A 230 8.04 -7.96 14.81
N ILE A 231 8.41 -8.38 13.60
CA ILE A 231 7.68 -9.43 12.86
C ILE A 231 7.74 -10.77 13.62
N VAL A 232 8.92 -11.15 14.12
CA VAL A 232 9.13 -12.39 14.91
C VAL A 232 8.33 -12.37 16.21
N GLU A 233 8.25 -11.22 16.88
CA GLU A 233 7.57 -11.07 18.17
C GLU A 233 6.05 -10.98 18.05
N THR A 234 5.53 -10.68 16.85
CA THR A 234 4.10 -10.53 16.58
C THR A 234 3.59 -11.52 15.51
N PRO A 235 3.67 -12.84 15.74
CA PRO A 235 3.38 -13.86 14.72
C PRO A 235 1.91 -13.87 14.28
N GLN A 236 1.00 -13.27 15.05
CA GLN A 236 -0.42 -13.21 14.68
C GLN A 236 -0.74 -12.14 13.63
N VAL A 237 0.22 -11.26 13.32
CA VAL A 237 0.06 -10.21 12.30
C VAL A 237 0.20 -10.82 10.91
N ARG A 238 -0.71 -10.45 10.01
CA ARG A 238 -0.65 -10.90 8.61
C ARG A 238 -0.17 -9.80 7.71
N TYR A 239 0.38 -10.19 6.57
CA TYR A 239 1.00 -9.26 5.63
C TYR A 239 0.37 -9.40 4.27
N ILE A 240 0.01 -8.26 3.68
CA ILE A 240 -0.47 -8.20 2.31
C ILE A 240 0.30 -7.17 1.51
N LEU A 241 0.38 -7.42 0.22
CA LEU A 241 0.93 -6.52 -0.77
C LEU A 241 -0.17 -6.06 -1.71
N THR A 242 -0.35 -4.76 -1.89
CA THR A 242 -1.40 -4.21 -2.75
C THR A 242 -0.80 -3.20 -3.73
N PRO A 243 -1.14 -3.27 -5.03
CA PRO A 243 -0.76 -2.24 -5.98
C PRO A 243 -1.65 -1.01 -5.84
N ASN A 244 -1.16 0.09 -6.38
CA ASN A 244 -1.97 1.23 -6.78
C ASN A 244 -1.47 1.78 -8.12
N GLN A 245 -2.21 2.73 -8.69
CA GLN A 245 -2.14 3.17 -10.09
C GLN A 245 -2.63 2.12 -11.08
N HIS A 246 -2.00 0.93 -11.12
CA HIS A 246 -2.30 -0.08 -12.13
C HIS A 246 -2.40 -1.50 -11.55
N ILE A 247 -3.16 -2.35 -12.23
CA ILE A 247 -3.08 -3.81 -12.15
C ILE A 247 -2.85 -4.31 -13.58
N GLY A 248 -1.60 -4.64 -13.93
CA GLY A 248 -1.26 -4.99 -15.31
C GLY A 248 -1.61 -3.86 -16.29
N ALA A 249 -2.49 -4.15 -17.25
CA ALA A 249 -2.96 -3.22 -18.26
C ALA A 249 -4.17 -2.38 -17.81
N TRP A 250 -4.57 -2.42 -16.54
CA TRP A 250 -5.71 -1.67 -16.02
C TRP A 250 -5.26 -0.54 -15.12
N GLU A 251 -5.68 0.68 -15.42
CA GLU A 251 -5.57 1.83 -14.53
C GLU A 251 -6.65 1.72 -13.44
N THR A 252 -6.25 1.69 -12.17
CA THR A 252 -7.13 1.38 -11.02
C THR A 252 -7.02 2.38 -9.86
N GLY A 253 -6.06 3.31 -9.90
CA GLY A 253 -5.86 4.28 -8.82
C GLY A 253 -5.63 3.58 -7.47
N PHE A 254 -6.41 3.94 -6.44
CA PHE A 254 -6.37 3.35 -5.09
C PHE A 254 -7.40 2.23 -4.87
N MET A 255 -8.21 1.92 -5.88
CA MET A 255 -9.28 0.94 -5.80
C MET A 255 -8.85 -0.46 -5.31
N PRO A 256 -7.66 -0.99 -5.66
CA PRO A 256 -7.21 -2.27 -5.10
C PRO A 256 -7.09 -2.24 -3.58
N GLN A 257 -6.60 -1.13 -3.02
CA GLN A 257 -6.43 -0.96 -1.58
C GLN A 257 -7.78 -0.88 -0.87
N TRP A 258 -8.74 -0.13 -1.43
CA TRP A 258 -10.09 -0.04 -0.90
C TRP A 258 -10.84 -1.38 -0.96
N ILE A 259 -10.81 -2.09 -2.10
CA ILE A 259 -11.46 -3.40 -2.22
C ILE A 259 -10.80 -4.41 -1.27
N ALA A 260 -9.46 -4.42 -1.15
CA ALA A 260 -8.77 -5.29 -0.21
C ALA A 260 -9.19 -5.01 1.24
N ARG A 261 -9.29 -3.72 1.64
CA ARG A 261 -9.78 -3.32 2.97
C ARG A 261 -11.21 -3.83 3.21
N GLU A 262 -12.12 -3.60 2.27
CA GLU A 262 -13.51 -4.05 2.37
C GLU A 262 -13.60 -5.58 2.50
N TYR A 263 -12.87 -6.31 1.66
CA TYR A 263 -12.84 -7.78 1.70
C TYR A 263 -12.31 -8.31 3.03
N LEU A 264 -11.15 -7.81 3.48
CA LEU A 264 -10.45 -8.33 4.65
C LEU A 264 -11.18 -7.97 5.96
N ALA A 265 -11.78 -6.78 6.05
CA ALA A 265 -12.57 -6.39 7.21
C ALA A 265 -13.79 -7.31 7.41
N ARG A 266 -14.42 -7.78 6.33
CA ARG A 266 -15.56 -8.72 6.38
C ARG A 266 -15.14 -10.16 6.63
N ARG A 267 -14.04 -10.58 6.02
CA ARG A 267 -13.47 -11.92 6.21
C ARG A 267 -12.98 -12.11 7.64
N GLY A 268 -12.48 -11.04 8.27
CA GLY A 268 -11.82 -11.09 9.56
C GLY A 268 -10.49 -11.85 9.52
N ASN A 269 -10.11 -12.40 10.66
CA ASN A 269 -8.82 -13.07 10.85
C ASN A 269 -8.82 -14.55 10.44
N ALA A 270 -9.62 -14.98 9.45
CA ALA A 270 -9.56 -16.36 8.93
C ALA A 270 -8.38 -16.50 7.95
N ARG A 271 -7.50 -17.50 8.13
CA ARG A 271 -6.37 -17.76 7.20
C ARG A 271 -6.92 -18.09 5.81
N PHE A 272 -6.14 -17.81 4.77
CA PHE A 272 -6.49 -18.21 3.40
C PHE A 272 -6.25 -19.70 3.24
N THR A 273 -7.15 -20.42 2.58
CA THR A 273 -6.97 -21.85 2.27
C THR A 273 -6.27 -22.01 0.92
N THR A 274 -5.72 -23.21 0.65
CA THR A 274 -5.16 -23.59 -0.65
C THR A 274 -6.16 -23.51 -1.81
N ASP A 275 -7.47 -23.47 -1.52
CA ASP A 275 -8.52 -23.30 -2.54
C ASP A 275 -8.77 -21.82 -2.88
N GLN A 276 -8.34 -20.91 -2.02
CA GLN A 276 -8.55 -19.47 -2.17
C GLN A 276 -7.33 -18.77 -2.76
N VAL A 277 -6.14 -19.32 -2.55
CA VAL A 277 -4.88 -18.77 -3.03
C VAL A 277 -3.99 -19.83 -3.69
N GLU A 278 -3.02 -19.39 -4.47
CA GLU A 278 -1.91 -20.19 -4.99
C GLU A 278 -0.61 -19.41 -4.91
N GLU A 279 0.52 -20.12 -4.99
CA GLU A 279 1.83 -19.48 -5.13
C GLU A 279 1.82 -18.58 -6.37
N ALA A 280 2.17 -17.32 -6.18
CA ALA A 280 2.32 -16.39 -7.29
C ALA A 280 3.47 -16.86 -8.19
N ARG A 281 3.32 -16.70 -9.50
CA ARG A 281 4.34 -17.08 -10.48
C ARG A 281 5.69 -16.39 -10.23
N CYS A 282 5.68 -15.20 -9.61
CA CYS A 282 6.86 -14.61 -8.98
C CYS A 282 6.85 -14.90 -7.48
N SER A 283 7.79 -15.71 -6.98
CA SER A 283 7.89 -16.06 -5.54
C SER A 283 7.98 -14.85 -4.61
N LEU A 284 8.54 -13.74 -5.10
CA LEU A 284 8.63 -12.49 -4.34
C LEU A 284 7.26 -11.85 -4.07
N LEU A 285 6.19 -12.29 -4.73
CA LEU A 285 4.83 -11.83 -4.48
C LEU A 285 4.07 -12.71 -3.48
N GLY A 286 4.62 -13.84 -3.04
CA GLY A 286 3.95 -14.73 -2.10
C GLY A 286 2.78 -15.46 -2.75
N TYR A 287 1.57 -15.28 -2.22
CA TYR A 287 0.36 -15.96 -2.68
C TYR A 287 -0.60 -15.03 -3.41
N ALA A 288 -0.96 -15.40 -4.64
CA ALA A 288 -1.99 -14.76 -5.45
C ALA A 288 -3.37 -15.33 -5.12
N LEU A 289 -4.41 -14.49 -5.22
CA LEU A 289 -5.80 -14.92 -5.05
C LEU A 289 -6.29 -15.68 -6.29
N LYS A 290 -6.94 -16.83 -6.09
CA LYS A 290 -7.65 -17.56 -7.15
C LYS A 290 -9.02 -16.95 -7.44
N GLN A 291 -9.67 -16.48 -6.37
CA GLN A 291 -11.01 -15.92 -6.41
C GLN A 291 -11.20 -14.91 -5.28
N LEU A 292 -11.99 -13.87 -5.54
CA LEU A 292 -12.37 -12.89 -4.54
C LEU A 292 -13.79 -12.42 -4.81
N SER A 293 -14.63 -12.45 -3.78
CA SER A 293 -15.98 -11.92 -3.81
C SER A 293 -16.19 -10.98 -2.63
N VAL A 294 -16.82 -9.84 -2.89
CA VAL A 294 -17.22 -8.85 -1.88
C VAL A 294 -18.71 -8.63 -2.04
N GLU A 295 -19.48 -8.79 -0.96
CA GLU A 295 -20.94 -8.62 -0.97
C GLU A 295 -21.65 -9.42 -2.08
N GLY A 296 -21.17 -10.63 -2.37
CA GLY A 296 -21.76 -11.54 -3.38
C GLY A 296 -21.39 -11.22 -4.83
N ALA A 297 -20.67 -10.12 -5.10
CA ALA A 297 -20.14 -9.83 -6.43
C ALA A 297 -18.71 -10.36 -6.55
N THR A 298 -18.39 -11.05 -7.65
CA THR A 298 -17.05 -11.61 -7.89
C THR A 298 -16.17 -10.63 -8.64
N ILE A 299 -14.92 -10.46 -8.20
CA ILE A 299 -13.89 -9.75 -8.94
C ILE A 299 -13.29 -10.68 -9.99
N ASN A 300 -13.23 -10.21 -11.24
CA ASN A 300 -12.70 -10.99 -12.34
C ASN A 300 -11.25 -11.45 -12.08
N ASN A 301 -10.96 -12.70 -12.42
CA ASN A 301 -9.67 -13.33 -12.15
C ASN A 301 -8.46 -12.55 -12.70
N TRP A 302 -8.60 -11.84 -13.82
CA TRP A 302 -7.52 -11.05 -14.40
C TRP A 302 -7.14 -9.78 -13.60
N PHE A 303 -7.95 -9.38 -12.62
CA PHE A 303 -7.52 -8.39 -11.61
C PHE A 303 -6.76 -9.06 -10.46
N LEU A 304 -6.90 -10.36 -10.25
CA LEU A 304 -6.23 -11.11 -9.18
C LEU A 304 -4.89 -11.67 -9.66
N ARG A 305 -4.83 -12.08 -10.93
CA ARG A 305 -3.70 -12.75 -11.60
C ARG A 305 -3.40 -12.06 -12.92
N VAL A 306 -2.38 -11.21 -12.92
CA VAL A 306 -2.05 -10.28 -14.02
C VAL A 306 -1.66 -11.03 -15.30
N GLU A 307 -1.00 -12.17 -15.19
CA GLU A 307 -0.63 -13.05 -16.29
C GLU A 307 -1.84 -13.58 -17.07
N THR A 308 -3.03 -13.59 -16.47
CA THR A 308 -4.27 -14.01 -17.15
C THR A 308 -4.91 -12.89 -17.97
N GLN A 309 -4.39 -11.65 -17.91
CA GLN A 309 -4.84 -10.55 -18.77
C GLN A 309 -4.41 -10.79 -20.23
N PRO A 310 -5.33 -10.68 -21.21
CA PRO A 310 -4.99 -10.82 -22.63
C PRO A 310 -3.90 -9.86 -23.11
N GLU A 311 -3.84 -8.66 -22.52
CA GLU A 311 -2.87 -7.60 -22.81
C GLU A 311 -1.50 -7.85 -22.20
N VAL A 312 -1.35 -8.79 -21.26
CA VAL A 312 -0.11 -9.09 -20.55
C VAL A 312 0.40 -10.48 -20.92
N GLY A 313 -0.33 -11.53 -20.55
CA GLY A 313 0.12 -12.91 -20.71
C GLY A 313 1.35 -13.27 -19.84
N GLU A 314 1.71 -14.55 -19.84
CA GLU A 314 2.80 -15.07 -19.03
C GLU A 314 4.17 -14.47 -19.41
N GLU A 315 4.47 -14.30 -20.69
CA GLU A 315 5.78 -13.82 -21.14
C GLU A 315 6.10 -12.41 -20.62
N ALA A 316 5.12 -11.49 -20.67
CA ALA A 316 5.32 -10.13 -20.17
C ALA A 316 5.37 -10.12 -18.64
N TYR A 317 4.56 -10.97 -17.99
CA TYR A 317 4.61 -11.16 -16.55
C TYR A 317 6.00 -11.61 -16.10
N ASP A 318 6.58 -12.63 -16.76
CA ASP A 318 7.87 -13.21 -16.40
C ASP A 318 9.03 -12.21 -16.60
N LYS A 319 8.95 -11.36 -17.63
CA LYS A 319 9.87 -10.23 -17.78
C LYS A 319 9.75 -9.24 -16.61
N GLY A 320 8.52 -8.93 -16.18
CA GLY A 320 8.27 -8.10 -15.00
C GLY A 320 8.79 -8.71 -13.70
N ALA A 321 8.60 -10.02 -13.53
CA ALA A 321 9.09 -10.79 -12.39
C ALA A 321 10.62 -10.77 -12.35
N LYS A 322 11.28 -10.91 -13.50
CA LYS A 322 12.73 -10.78 -13.61
C LYS A 322 13.23 -9.38 -13.24
N MET A 323 12.57 -8.31 -13.74
CA MET A 323 12.93 -6.93 -13.36
C MET A 323 12.85 -6.72 -11.85
N LEU A 324 11.81 -7.25 -11.21
CA LEU A 324 11.62 -7.17 -9.78
C LEU A 324 12.68 -7.98 -9.01
N SER A 325 12.95 -9.21 -9.44
CA SER A 325 13.97 -10.07 -8.82
C SER A 325 15.37 -9.47 -8.93
N ASP A 326 15.78 -9.03 -10.13
CA ASP A 326 17.08 -8.39 -10.34
C ASP A 326 17.26 -7.15 -9.45
N PHE A 327 16.19 -6.37 -9.27
CA PHE A 327 16.17 -5.22 -8.39
C PHE A 327 16.33 -5.62 -6.91
N PHE A 328 15.57 -6.60 -6.42
CA PHE A 328 15.71 -7.13 -5.06
C PHE A 328 17.14 -7.63 -4.81
N LYS A 329 17.68 -8.47 -5.69
CA LYS A 329 19.02 -9.03 -5.54
C LYS A 329 20.10 -7.95 -5.55
N LYS A 330 19.92 -6.88 -6.33
CA LYS A 330 20.85 -5.74 -6.32
C LYS A 330 20.78 -4.98 -4.99
N THR A 331 19.58 -4.64 -4.53
CA THR A 331 19.38 -3.80 -3.35
C THR A 331 19.61 -4.54 -2.03
N LEU A 332 19.39 -5.85 -1.95
CA LEU A 332 19.57 -6.60 -0.70
C LEU A 332 21.03 -6.80 -0.31
N LYS A 333 21.97 -6.82 -1.28
CA LYS A 333 23.41 -6.96 -1.02
C LYS A 333 23.96 -5.89 -0.07
N ASP A 334 23.35 -4.72 -0.10
CA ASP A 334 23.66 -3.58 0.76
C ASP A 334 23.43 -3.86 2.26
N PHE A 335 22.59 -4.84 2.60
CA PHE A 335 22.32 -5.23 3.98
C PHE A 335 23.23 -6.36 4.49
N LEU A 336 23.98 -7.03 3.61
CA LEU A 336 24.87 -8.13 3.96
C LEU A 336 26.16 -7.64 4.61
N VAL A 337 26.03 -7.14 5.83
CA VAL A 337 27.14 -6.73 6.70
C VAL A 337 27.14 -7.59 7.97
N PRO A 338 28.24 -7.66 8.73
CA PRO A 338 28.37 -8.55 9.89
C PRO A 338 27.27 -8.41 10.95
N ASP A 339 26.70 -7.21 11.12
CA ASP A 339 25.70 -6.91 12.15
C ASP A 339 24.26 -7.28 11.75
N LEU A 340 24.04 -7.76 10.53
CA LEU A 340 22.73 -8.28 10.15
C LEU A 340 22.45 -9.56 10.93
N SER A 341 21.25 -9.65 11.52
CA SER A 341 20.84 -10.84 12.26
C SER A 341 20.96 -12.12 11.41
N SER A 342 21.25 -13.25 12.06
CA SER A 342 21.42 -14.54 11.36
C SER A 342 20.16 -14.95 10.58
N LEU A 343 18.98 -14.68 11.14
CA LEU A 343 17.71 -14.87 10.44
C LEU A 343 17.55 -13.91 9.26
N GLY A 344 17.85 -12.62 9.44
CA GLY A 344 17.79 -11.64 8.36
C GLY A 344 18.69 -12.03 7.19
N LYS A 345 19.91 -12.51 7.49
CA LYS A 345 20.83 -13.03 6.48
C LYS A 345 20.23 -14.23 5.74
N LYS A 346 19.68 -15.22 6.44
CA LYS A 346 19.02 -16.40 5.81
C LYS A 346 17.87 -15.99 4.88
N ILE A 347 17.07 -15.00 5.26
CA ILE A 347 15.99 -14.50 4.42
C ILE A 347 16.54 -13.81 3.15
N ILE A 348 17.61 -13.02 3.27
CA ILE A 348 18.27 -12.41 2.11
C ILE A 348 18.89 -13.47 1.20
N ASP A 349 19.62 -14.44 1.76
CA ASP A 349 20.24 -15.53 1.02
C ASP A 349 19.17 -16.32 0.23
N CYS A 350 18.02 -16.61 0.86
CA CYS A 350 16.86 -17.21 0.19
C CYS A 350 16.39 -16.41 -1.04
N CYS A 351 16.44 -15.08 -1.00
CA CYS A 351 16.12 -14.24 -2.16
C CYS A 351 17.20 -14.27 -3.24
N LEU A 352 18.48 -14.30 -2.85
CA LEU A 352 19.60 -14.35 -3.78
C LEU A 352 19.63 -15.68 -4.55
N ASP A 353 19.22 -16.75 -3.88
CA ASP A 353 19.20 -18.13 -4.38
C ASP A 353 17.89 -18.52 -5.10
N ASP A 354 17.01 -17.55 -5.41
CA ASP A 354 15.72 -17.77 -6.09
C ASP A 354 14.76 -18.72 -5.34
N GLY A 355 14.72 -18.61 -4.01
CA GLY A 355 13.85 -19.40 -3.16
C GLY A 355 12.36 -19.29 -3.48
N THR A 356 11.64 -20.37 -3.22
CA THR A 356 10.19 -20.51 -3.40
C THR A 356 9.41 -19.85 -2.27
N VAL A 357 8.10 -19.68 -2.44
CA VAL A 357 7.23 -19.15 -1.38
C VAL A 357 7.29 -20.02 -0.11
N LYS A 358 7.37 -21.35 -0.28
CA LYS A 358 7.51 -22.30 0.84
C LYS A 358 8.83 -22.16 1.59
N ASP A 359 9.92 -21.86 0.89
CA ASP A 359 11.21 -21.60 1.54
C ASP A 359 11.11 -20.38 2.46
N TYR A 360 10.42 -19.33 2.03
CA TYR A 360 10.15 -18.16 2.88
C TYR A 360 9.29 -18.51 4.10
N GLU A 361 8.23 -19.31 3.96
CA GLU A 361 7.41 -19.75 5.10
C GLU A 361 8.22 -20.55 6.13
N ALA A 362 9.07 -21.46 5.66
CA ALA A 362 9.87 -22.32 6.51
C ALA A 362 10.86 -21.56 7.41
N LEU A 363 11.28 -20.35 7.02
CA LEU A 363 12.24 -19.54 7.79
C LEU A 363 11.69 -19.03 9.13
N LEU A 364 10.37 -18.87 9.25
CA LEU A 364 9.70 -18.38 10.47
C LEU A 364 8.74 -19.41 11.07
N GLY A 365 8.41 -20.47 10.33
CA GLY A 365 7.71 -21.65 10.86
C GLY A 365 6.22 -21.45 11.15
N ASP A 366 5.63 -20.30 10.82
CA ASP A 366 4.19 -20.07 10.87
C ASP A 366 3.60 -20.10 9.45
N PRO A 367 2.70 -21.04 9.11
CA PRO A 367 2.15 -21.12 7.77
C PRO A 367 1.24 -19.92 7.48
N THR A 368 1.47 -19.30 6.32
CA THR A 368 0.73 -18.11 5.86
C THR A 368 -0.72 -18.46 5.52
N ILE A 369 -0.90 -19.66 5.00
CA ILE A 369 -2.18 -20.25 4.60
C ILE A 369 -2.56 -21.38 5.56
N SER A 370 -3.86 -21.68 5.67
CA SER A 370 -4.39 -22.77 6.50
C SER A 370 -4.30 -24.11 5.81
#